data_AF-A0A645JJS6-F1
#
_entry.id   AF-A0A645JJS6-F1
#
_cell.length_a   1.000
_cell.length_b   1.000
_cell.length_c   1.000
_cell.angle_alpha   90.00
_cell.angle_beta   90.00
_cell.angle_gamma   90.00
#
_symmetry.space_group_name_H-M   'P 1'
#
loop_
_entity.id
_entity.type
_entity.pdbx_description
1 polymer ?
#
loop_
_entity_poly.entity_id
_entity_poly.type
_entity_poly.pdbx_seq_one_letter_code
_entity_poly.pdbx_strand_id
1 'polypeptide(L)' 'MTAEFERGAQAALELARLFGCEAALLKERSPSCGCGVIHDGSFSGGLTAGDGVTAALLKVKGIPVYGESRLEELPG' A
#
# COMPACT_ATOMS: atom_id res chain seq x y z
N MET A 1 -1.63 -13.93 -11.39
CA MET A 1 -2.22 -12.83 -10.57
C MET A 1 -1.14 -12.12 -9.75
N THR A 2 0.00 -11.77 -10.36
CA THR A 2 1.15 -11.21 -9.61
C THR A 2 1.83 -10.09 -10.41
N ALA A 3 2.08 -10.32 -11.71
CA ALA A 3 2.73 -9.35 -12.58
C ALA A 3 1.94 -8.01 -12.72
N GLU A 4 0.61 -8.05 -12.76
CA GLU A 4 -0.23 -6.84 -12.84
C GLU A 4 -0.08 -5.97 -11.59
N PHE A 5 -0.06 -6.59 -10.41
CA PHE A 5 0.10 -5.89 -9.14
C PHE A 5 1.51 -5.31 -9.00
N GLU A 6 2.53 -6.05 -9.41
CA GLU A 6 3.92 -5.58 -9.44
C GLU A 6 4.10 -4.39 -10.38
N ARG A 7 3.53 -4.46 -11.60
CA ARG A 7 3.56 -3.33 -12.54
C ARG A 7 2.87 -2.09 -11.98
N GLY A 8 1.70 -2.26 -11.35
CA GLY A 8 0.97 -1.17 -10.71
C GLY A 8 1.76 -0.53 -9.56
N ALA A 9 2.37 -1.36 -8.71
CA ALA A 9 3.21 -0.90 -7.61
C ALA A 9 4.43 -0.11 -8.11
N GLN A 10 5.10 -0.59 -9.16
CA GLN A 10 6.23 0.12 -9.74
C GLN A 10 5.81 1.46 -10.35
N ALA A 11 4.69 1.50 -11.07
CA ALA A 11 4.17 2.76 -11.63
C ALA A 11 3.83 3.77 -10.53
N ALA A 12 3.24 3.34 -9.41
CA ALA A 12 2.97 4.20 -8.27
C ALA A 12 4.26 4.75 -7.64
N LEU A 13 5.30 3.93 -7.50
CA LEU A 13 6.61 4.36 -7.00
C LEU A 13 7.26 5.40 -7.93
N GLU A 14 7.22 5.18 -9.25
CA GLU A 14 7.78 6.15 -10.21
C GLU A 14 7.07 7.49 -10.13
N LEU A 15 5.74 7.50 -10.01
CA LEU A 15 4.96 8.73 -9.82
C LEU A 15 5.32 9.42 -8.50
N ALA A 16 5.40 8.67 -7.40
CA ALA A 16 5.76 9.21 -6.10
C ALA A 16 7.13 9.90 -6.12
N ARG A 17 8.11 9.30 -6.80
CA ARG A 17 9.43 9.91 -7.00
C ARG A 17 9.39 11.14 -7.89
N LEU A 18 8.66 11.06 -9.01
CA LEU A 18 8.54 12.16 -9.97
C LEU A 18 7.94 13.41 -9.33
N PHE A 19 6.97 13.24 -8.43
CA PHE A 19 6.29 14.34 -7.74
C PHE A 19 6.90 14.68 -6.38
N GLY A 20 7.97 13.99 -5.96
CA GLY A 20 8.59 14.23 -4.66
C GLY A 20 7.67 13.94 -3.48
N CYS A 21 6.79 12.96 -3.60
CA CYS A 21 5.87 12.60 -2.53
C CYS A 21 6.62 12.07 -1.30
N GLU A 22 6.30 12.61 -0.12
CA GLU A 22 6.91 12.23 1.15
C GLU A 22 6.18 11.10 1.86
N ALA A 23 4.95 10.78 1.43
CA ALA A 23 4.12 9.71 1.98
C ALA A 23 3.09 9.22 0.95
N ALA A 24 2.52 8.05 1.21
CA ALA A 24 1.39 7.51 0.46
C ALA A 24 0.22 7.16 1.39
N LEU A 25 -0.98 7.63 1.04
CA LEU A 25 -2.24 7.23 1.67
C LEU A 25 -2.94 6.21 0.79
N LEU A 26 -3.15 5.00 1.30
CA LEU A 26 -3.69 3.88 0.53
C LEU A 26 -4.99 3.34 1.15
N LYS A 27 -5.91 2.89 0.28
CA LYS A 27 -7.17 2.26 0.69
C LYS A 27 -6.89 1.00 1.52
N GLU A 28 -7.41 0.96 2.73
CA GLU A 28 -7.25 -0.20 3.61
C GLU A 28 -7.93 -1.46 3.06
N ARG A 29 -7.45 -2.63 3.51
CA ARG A 29 -8.04 -3.97 3.26
C ARG A 29 -8.03 -4.43 1.80
N SER A 30 -7.44 -3.67 0.88
CA SER A 30 -7.18 -4.10 -0.49
C SER A 30 -5.97 -5.06 -0.54
N PRO A 31 -6.00 -6.17 -1.29
CA PRO A 31 -4.82 -7.03 -1.49
C PRO A 31 -3.68 -6.32 -2.25
N SER A 32 -3.94 -5.18 -2.91
CA SER A 32 -2.90 -4.34 -3.53
C SER A 32 -2.45 -3.18 -2.64
N CYS A 33 -3.41 -2.53 -1.96
CA CYS A 33 -3.22 -1.23 -1.32
C CYS A 33 -3.30 -1.27 0.22
N GLY A 34 -3.76 -2.37 0.80
CA GLY A 34 -3.91 -2.52 2.23
C GLY A 34 -2.56 -2.35 2.93
N CYS A 35 -2.52 -1.52 3.96
CA CYS A 35 -1.35 -1.33 4.79
C CYS A 35 -1.67 -1.83 6.19
N GLY A 36 -0.89 -2.77 6.71
CA GLY A 36 -1.02 -3.34 8.06
C GLY A 36 -2.10 -4.42 8.20
N VAL A 37 -3.18 -4.38 7.43
CA VAL A 37 -4.23 -5.42 7.42
C VAL A 37 -4.74 -5.69 6.00
N ILE A 38 -4.65 -6.94 5.55
CA ILE A 38 -5.17 -7.42 4.26
C ILE A 38 -6.13 -8.60 4.46
N HIS A 39 -6.98 -8.86 3.46
CA HIS A 39 -7.77 -10.10 3.44
C HIS A 39 -6.87 -11.32 3.32
N ASP A 40 -7.15 -12.36 4.09
CA ASP A 40 -6.34 -13.58 4.18
C ASP A 40 -6.42 -14.50 2.93
N GLY A 41 -7.19 -14.11 1.91
CA GLY A 41 -7.33 -14.84 0.65
C GLY A 41 -8.22 -16.09 0.72
N SER A 42 -8.81 -16.40 1.88
CA SER A 42 -9.62 -17.62 2.09
C SER A 42 -11.08 -17.48 1.64
N PHE A 43 -11.50 -16.31 1.13
CA PHE A 43 -12.90 -15.94 0.87
C PHE A 43 -13.85 -16.07 2.08
N SER A 44 -13.31 -16.35 3.28
CA SER A 44 -14.07 -16.47 4.52
C SER A 44 -14.24 -15.12 5.26
N GLY A 45 -13.69 -14.04 4.71
CA GLY A 45 -13.74 -12.70 5.29
C GLY A 45 -12.67 -12.43 6.36
N GLY A 46 -11.75 -13.36 6.59
CA GLY A 46 -10.65 -13.18 7.53
C GLY A 46 -9.71 -12.05 7.14
N LEU A 47 -9.17 -11.37 8.16
CA LEU A 47 -8.17 -10.31 8.04
C LEU A 47 -6.87 -10.81 8.66
N THR A 48 -5.75 -10.60 7.98
CA THR A 48 -4.42 -10.92 8.47
C THR A 48 -3.52 -9.69 8.48
N ALA A 49 -2.55 -9.68 9.39
CA ALA A 49 -1.49 -8.67 9.39
C ALA A 49 -0.66 -8.83 8.11
N GLY A 50 -0.53 -7.75 7.33
CA GLY A 50 0.18 -7.79 6.07
C GLY A 50 -0.01 -6.53 5.25
N ASP A 51 0.85 -6.35 4.26
CA ASP A 51 0.80 -5.25 3.30
C ASP A 51 0.45 -5.79 1.92
N GLY A 52 -0.37 -5.05 1.18
CA GLY A 52 -0.56 -5.27 -0.25
C GLY A 52 0.73 -4.96 -1.02
N VAL A 53 0.85 -5.50 -2.24
CA VAL A 53 2.08 -5.42 -3.06
C VAL A 53 2.58 -3.97 -3.22
N THR A 54 1.66 -3.00 -3.36
CA THR A 54 2.01 -1.58 -3.49
C THR A 54 2.53 -1.01 -2.18
N ALA A 55 1.83 -1.28 -1.07
CA ALA A 55 2.22 -0.80 0.26
C ALA A 55 3.60 -1.34 0.66
N ALA A 56 3.86 -2.63 0.41
CA ALA A 56 5.14 -3.27 0.70
C ALA A 56 6.28 -2.62 -0.11
N LEU A 57 6.10 -2.41 -1.41
CA LEU A 57 7.13 -1.80 -2.26
C LEU A 57 7.47 -0.37 -1.81
N LEU A 58 6.47 0.46 -1.56
CA LEU A 58 6.67 1.86 -1.15
C LEU A 58 7.43 1.94 0.19
N LYS A 59 7.04 1.12 1.17
CA LYS A 59 7.74 1.02 2.47
C LYS A 59 9.21 0.64 2.30
N VAL A 60 9.51 -0.39 1.50
CA VAL A 60 10.90 -0.83 1.22
C VAL A 60 11.72 0.26 0.54
N LYS A 61 11.07 1.14 -0.23
CA LYS A 61 11.71 2.27 -0.93
C LYS A 61 11.78 3.54 -0.09
N GLY A 62 11.41 3.46 1.20
CA GLY A 62 11.52 4.56 2.15
C GLY A 62 10.38 5.57 2.06
N ILE A 63 9.27 5.23 1.41
CA ILE A 63 8.06 6.05 1.38
C ILE A 63 7.11 5.53 2.47
N PRO A 64 6.85 6.31 3.54
CA PRO A 64 5.85 6.00 4.55
C PRO A 64 4.47 5.74 3.93
N VAL A 65 3.79 4.70 4.40
CA VAL A 65 2.45 4.32 3.92
C VAL A 65 1.47 4.34 5.08
N TYR A 66 0.33 4.97 4.85
CA TYR A 66 -0.77 5.13 5.81
C TYR A 66 -2.06 4.55 5.23
N GLY A 67 -2.85 3.92 6.10
CA GLY A 67 -4.25 3.61 5.80
C GLY A 67 -5.13 4.83 6.05
N GLU A 68 -6.36 4.81 5.54
CA GLU A 68 -7.36 5.88 5.76
C GLU A 68 -7.61 6.17 7.23
N SER A 69 -7.48 5.19 8.13
CA SER A 69 -7.63 5.40 9.58
C SER A 69 -6.50 6.23 10.21
N ARG A 70 -5.38 6.42 9.50
CA ARG A 70 -4.18 7.12 9.98
C ARG A 70 -3.95 8.44 9.25
N LEU A 71 -5.03 9.05 8.75
CA LEU A 71 -4.97 10.32 8.02
C LEU A 71 -4.27 11.44 8.80
N GLU A 72 -4.46 11.47 10.12
CA GLU A 72 -3.87 12.47 11.03
C GLU A 72 -2.34 12.34 11.17
N GLU A 73 -1.74 11.24 10.71
CA GLU A 73 -0.30 10.99 10.77
C GLU A 73 0.45 11.37 9.48
N LEU A 74 -0.27 11.87 8.47
CA LEU A 74 0.36 12.34 7.22
C LEU A 74 1.22 13.59 7.48
N PRO A 75 2.39 13.70 6.84
CA PRO A 75 3.16 14.93 6.84
C PRO A 75 2.36 16.06 6.16
N GLY A 76 2.48 17.28 6.72
CA GLY A 76 1.77 18.48 6.28
C GLY A 76 2.57 19.36 5.33
#